data_AF-A0A970RGW6-F1
#
_entry.id   AF-A0A970RGW6-F1
#
_cell.length_a   1.000
_cell.length_b   1.000
_cell.length_c   1.000
_cell.angle_alpha   90.00
_cell.angle_beta   90.00
_cell.angle_gamma   90.00
#
_symmetry.space_group_name_H-M   'P 1'
#
loop_
_entity.id
_entity.type
_entity.pdbx_description
1 polymer ?
#
loop_
_entity_poly.entity_id
_entity_poly.type
_entity_poly.pdbx_seq_one_letter_code
_entity_poly.pdbx_strand_id
1 'polypeptide(L)'
;MKKLLVLFLVSFMSLSVIFATNTQKIHSIDSEVYDAITLLYISNGYALPSTGGPWSSDELLLMLRKIDLNSLNDGAKATYDYVLEILSEGDRPVQFGLDVALEGYYHTDTANFVDESDWIRGYNERKPLLDIILETWPSKHFYGYSS
;
A
#
# COMPACT_ATOMS: atom_id res chain seq x y z
N MET A 1 25.18 12.58 -42.72
CA MET A 1 24.50 11.27 -42.64
C MET A 1 24.53 10.67 -41.23
N LYS A 2 25.70 10.50 -40.58
CA LYS A 2 25.78 9.93 -39.21
C LYS A 2 24.96 10.70 -38.15
N LYS A 3 24.97 12.04 -38.18
CA LYS A 3 24.18 12.88 -37.26
C LYS A 3 22.66 12.73 -37.43
N LEU A 4 22.19 12.58 -38.67
CA LEU A 4 20.77 12.34 -38.99
C LEU A 4 20.32 10.94 -38.54
N LEU A 5 21.19 9.93 -38.69
CA LEU A 5 20.92 8.58 -38.23
C LEU A 5 20.83 8.50 -36.70
N VAL A 6 21.72 9.20 -35.98
CA VAL A 6 21.65 9.31 -34.51
C VAL A 6 20.38 10.03 -34.07
N LEU A 7 19.99 11.12 -34.73
CA LEU A 7 18.76 11.84 -34.41
C LEU A 7 17.51 10.96 -34.63
N PHE A 8 17.49 10.18 -35.72
CA PHE A 8 16.42 9.24 -36.01
C PHE A 8 16.34 8.12 -34.96
N LEU A 9 17.48 7.61 -34.51
CA LEU A 9 17.54 6.54 -33.51
C LEU A 9 17.08 7.01 -32.12
N VAL A 10 17.48 8.22 -31.71
CA VAL A 10 17.02 8.86 -30.46
C VAL A 10 15.52 9.15 -30.52
N SER A 11 15.03 9.66 -31.65
CA SER A 11 13.60 9.88 -31.86
C SER A 11 12.82 8.56 -31.78
N PHE A 12 13.27 7.52 -32.48
CA PHE A 12 12.63 6.20 -32.46
C PHE A 12 12.61 5.57 -31.04
N MET A 13 13.69 5.71 -30.27
CA MET A 13 13.72 5.25 -28.87
C MET A 13 12.73 6.03 -27.98
N SER A 14 12.55 7.33 -28.22
CA SER A 14 11.62 8.16 -27.43
C SER A 14 10.13 7.83 -27.66
N LEU A 15 9.77 7.22 -28.79
CA LEU A 15 8.38 6.78 -29.05
C LEU A 15 7.92 5.64 -28.13
N SER A 16 8.85 4.86 -27.56
CA SER A 16 8.51 3.74 -26.66
C SER A 16 7.86 4.18 -25.34
N VAL A 17 8.12 5.42 -24.90
CA VAL A 17 7.60 5.98 -23.64
C VAL A 17 6.09 6.21 -23.71
N ILE A 18 5.53 6.43 -24.90
CA ILE A 18 4.10 6.71 -25.11
C ILE A 18 3.21 5.48 -24.79
N PHE A 19 3.78 4.28 -24.86
CA PHE A 19 3.07 3.02 -24.57
C PHE A 19 3.26 2.52 -23.14
N ALA A 20 3.95 3.29 -22.27
CA ALA A 20 4.13 2.93 -20.87
C ALA A 20 2.82 3.13 -20.11
N THR A 21 2.17 2.04 -19.72
CA THR A 21 0.98 2.02 -18.86
C THR A 21 1.43 1.85 -17.41
N ASN A 22 0.95 2.71 -16.50
CA ASN A 22 1.15 2.49 -15.07
C ASN A 22 -0.09 1.73 -14.56
N THR A 23 0.09 0.43 -14.35
CA THR A 23 -0.93 -0.50 -13.83
C THR A 23 -0.65 -0.84 -12.37
N GLN A 24 0.23 -0.09 -11.71
CA GLN A 24 0.75 -0.48 -10.42
C GLN A 24 -0.03 0.22 -9.32
N LYS A 25 -1.01 -0.49 -8.74
CA LYS A 25 -1.73 -0.05 -7.54
C LYS A 25 -0.77 0.08 -6.36
N ILE A 26 -0.88 1.21 -5.66
CA ILE A 26 -0.14 1.50 -4.43
C ILE A 26 -1.04 1.23 -3.23
N HIS A 27 -0.50 0.50 -2.26
CA HIS A 27 -1.11 0.23 -0.97
C HIS A 27 -0.47 1.15 0.07
N SER A 28 -1.30 1.78 0.89
CA SER A 28 -0.88 2.65 1.99
C SER A 28 -0.10 1.87 3.06
N ILE A 29 0.56 2.61 3.96
CA ILE A 29 1.33 2.02 5.06
C ILE A 29 0.46 1.23 6.04
N ASP A 30 -0.82 1.61 6.17
CA ASP A 30 -1.83 1.00 7.05
C ASP A 30 -2.73 0.01 6.28
N SER A 31 -2.26 -0.54 5.16
CA SER A 31 -3.04 -1.47 4.33
C SER A 31 -3.29 -2.79 5.05
N GLU A 32 -4.56 -3.18 5.16
CA GLU A 32 -4.98 -4.49 5.69
C GLU A 32 -4.30 -5.66 4.96
N VAL A 33 -3.98 -5.47 3.67
CA VAL A 33 -3.29 -6.48 2.87
C VAL A 33 -1.85 -6.68 3.36
N TYR A 34 -1.15 -5.59 3.67
CA TYR A 34 0.21 -5.66 4.23
C TYR A 34 0.20 -6.26 5.64
N ASP A 35 -0.79 -5.91 6.46
CA ASP A 35 -0.97 -6.49 7.80
C ASP A 35 -1.23 -8.00 7.74
N ALA A 36 -2.06 -8.45 6.81
CA ALA A 36 -2.31 -9.88 6.59
C ALA A 36 -1.04 -10.63 6.18
N ILE A 37 -0.23 -10.08 5.27
CA ILE A 37 1.07 -10.65 4.91
C ILE A 37 1.99 -10.70 6.13
N THR A 38 2.05 -9.63 6.91
CA THR A 38 2.85 -9.57 8.14
C THR A 38 2.45 -10.66 9.14
N LEU A 39 1.15 -10.88 9.35
CA LEU A 39 0.65 -11.96 10.21
C LEU A 39 0.99 -13.35 9.66
N LEU A 40 0.93 -13.55 8.34
CA LEU A 40 1.38 -14.80 7.71
C LEU A 40 2.88 -15.04 7.93
N TYR A 41 3.69 -14.00 7.85
CA TYR A 41 5.12 -14.08 8.13
C TYR A 41 5.40 -14.47 9.59
N ILE A 42 4.76 -13.78 10.54
CA ILE A 42 4.90 -14.04 11.97
C ILE A 42 4.48 -15.46 12.31
N SER A 43 3.32 -15.90 11.82
CA SER A 43 2.78 -17.23 12.12
C SER A 43 3.64 -18.38 11.56
N ASN A 44 4.46 -18.12 10.55
CA ASN A 44 5.38 -19.10 9.96
C ASN A 44 6.85 -18.91 10.43
N GLY A 45 7.10 -17.98 11.34
CA GLY A 45 8.44 -17.73 11.88
C GLY A 45 9.41 -17.06 10.89
N TYR A 46 8.89 -16.39 9.85
CA TYR A 46 9.72 -15.60 8.94
C TYR A 46 10.07 -14.23 9.55
N ALA A 47 11.21 -13.69 9.16
CA ALA A 47 11.53 -12.28 9.44
C ALA A 47 10.60 -11.38 8.63
N LEU A 48 10.10 -10.32 9.26
CA LEU A 48 9.11 -9.41 8.66
C LEU A 48 9.50 -8.93 7.26
N PRO A 49 8.52 -8.73 6.37
CA PRO A 49 8.74 -8.10 5.08
C PRO A 49 9.25 -6.66 5.24
N SER A 50 9.56 -6.01 4.11
CA SER A 50 10.01 -4.61 4.11
C SER A 50 9.03 -3.73 4.90
N THR A 51 9.52 -3.06 5.94
CA THR A 51 8.71 -2.14 6.77
C THR A 51 8.63 -0.72 6.19
N GLY A 52 9.30 -0.46 5.07
CA GLY A 52 9.26 0.82 4.38
C GLY A 52 8.19 0.81 3.29
N GLY A 53 6.99 1.31 3.63
CA GLY A 53 5.92 1.57 2.67
C GLY A 53 5.96 3.01 2.12
N PRO A 54 5.03 3.38 1.21
CA PRO A 54 3.96 2.55 0.67
C PRO A 54 4.47 1.47 -0.31
N TRP A 55 3.64 0.47 -0.62
CA TRP A 55 4.02 -0.68 -1.44
C TRP A 55 3.16 -0.83 -2.68
N SER A 56 3.77 -1.26 -3.77
CA SER A 56 3.05 -1.72 -4.95
C SER A 56 2.43 -3.11 -4.75
N SER A 57 1.36 -3.40 -5.50
CA SER A 57 0.77 -4.75 -5.52
C SER A 57 1.79 -5.82 -5.89
N ASP A 58 2.71 -5.54 -6.81
CA ASP A 58 3.78 -6.48 -7.19
C ASP A 58 4.76 -6.74 -6.05
N GLU A 59 5.15 -5.70 -5.29
CA GLU A 59 6.01 -5.87 -4.12
C GLU A 59 5.34 -6.73 -3.05
N LEU A 60 4.06 -6.48 -2.75
CA LEU A 60 3.30 -7.29 -1.82
C LEU A 60 3.14 -8.73 -2.30
N LEU A 61 2.92 -8.93 -3.59
CA LEU A 61 2.79 -10.26 -4.19
C LEU A 61 4.13 -11.02 -4.16
N LEU A 62 5.26 -10.33 -4.34
CA LEU A 62 6.60 -10.88 -4.14
C LEU A 62 6.85 -11.27 -2.68
N MET A 63 6.34 -10.52 -1.71
CA MET A 63 6.40 -10.87 -0.29
C MET A 63 5.54 -12.11 -0.02
N LEU A 64 4.29 -12.11 -0.48
CA LEU A 64 3.35 -13.22 -0.29
C LEU A 64 3.94 -14.55 -0.83
N ARG A 65 4.52 -14.53 -2.03
CA ARG A 65 5.12 -15.72 -2.68
C ARG A 65 6.30 -16.33 -1.94
N LYS A 66 6.90 -15.64 -0.95
CA LYS A 66 7.99 -16.21 -0.13
C LYS A 66 7.49 -17.17 0.93
N ILE A 67 6.21 -17.12 1.27
CA ILE A 67 5.59 -17.99 2.25
C ILE A 67 5.41 -19.39 1.64
N ASP A 68 5.87 -20.43 2.34
CA ASP A 68 5.62 -21.81 1.94
C ASP A 68 4.17 -22.20 2.24
N LEU A 69 3.34 -22.42 1.21
CA LEU A 69 1.95 -22.84 1.40
C LEU A 69 1.82 -24.18 2.12
N ASN A 70 2.83 -25.05 2.07
CA ASN A 70 2.77 -26.37 2.70
C ASN A 70 2.91 -26.30 4.22
N SER A 71 3.55 -25.25 4.75
CA SER A 71 3.66 -25.03 6.19
C SER A 71 2.42 -24.39 6.81
N LEU A 72 1.49 -23.90 5.98
CA LEU A 72 0.28 -23.22 6.42
C LEU A 72 -0.79 -24.19 6.92
N ASN A 73 -1.40 -23.85 8.06
CA ASN A 73 -2.66 -24.44 8.48
C ASN A 73 -3.83 -23.90 7.62
N ASP A 74 -5.02 -24.50 7.76
CA ASP A 74 -6.17 -24.16 6.91
C ASP A 74 -6.61 -22.70 7.03
N GLY A 75 -6.51 -22.11 8.23
CA GLY A 75 -6.82 -20.69 8.45
C GLY A 75 -5.83 -19.77 7.74
N ALA A 76 -4.54 -20.04 7.85
CA ALA A 76 -3.49 -19.27 7.19
C ALA A 76 -3.52 -19.43 5.67
N LYS A 77 -3.93 -20.60 5.15
CA LYS A 77 -4.20 -20.78 3.71
C LYS A 77 -5.35 -19.90 3.24
N ALA A 78 -6.43 -19.83 4.01
CA ALA A 78 -7.55 -18.93 3.67
C ALA A 78 -7.10 -17.46 3.64
N THR A 79 -6.26 -17.02 4.59
CA THR A 79 -5.68 -15.66 4.57
C THR A 79 -4.76 -15.47 3.36
N TYR A 80 -3.93 -16.46 3.03
CA TYR A 80 -3.05 -16.41 1.86
C TYR A 80 -3.87 -16.25 0.57
N ASP A 81 -4.91 -17.06 0.38
CA ASP A 81 -5.77 -17.04 -0.80
C ASP A 81 -6.54 -15.72 -0.91
N TYR A 82 -7.05 -15.20 0.22
CA TYR A 82 -7.70 -13.89 0.30
C TYR A 82 -6.75 -12.75 -0.15
N VAL A 83 -5.52 -12.74 0.37
CA VAL A 83 -4.52 -11.74 -0.03
C VAL A 83 -4.15 -11.89 -1.51
N LEU A 84 -3.98 -13.13 -1.99
CA LEU A 84 -3.67 -13.39 -3.38
C LEU A 84 -4.78 -12.90 -4.30
N GLU A 85 -6.04 -13.11 -3.94
CA GLU A 85 -7.21 -12.63 -4.69
C GLU A 85 -7.19 -11.10 -4.80
N ILE A 86 -7.00 -10.39 -3.69
CA ILE A 86 -6.96 -8.91 -3.69
C ILE A 86 -5.81 -8.37 -4.54
N LEU A 87 -4.63 -8.97 -4.42
CA LEU A 87 -3.45 -8.52 -5.17
C LEU A 87 -3.49 -8.93 -6.66
N SER A 88 -4.30 -9.93 -7.00
CA SER A 88 -4.48 -10.40 -8.38
C SER A 88 -5.71 -9.83 -9.05
N GLU A 89 -6.64 -9.23 -8.28
CA GLU A 89 -7.79 -8.52 -8.81
C GLU A 89 -7.29 -7.35 -9.65
N GLY A 90 -7.61 -7.36 -10.94
CA GLY A 90 -7.18 -6.31 -11.86
C GLY A 90 -7.71 -4.92 -11.47
N ASP A 91 -7.10 -3.89 -12.05
CA ASP A 91 -7.40 -2.49 -11.78
C ASP A 91 -8.91 -2.19 -11.82
N ARG A 92 -9.51 -1.92 -10.66
CA ARG A 92 -10.87 -1.37 -10.58
C ARG A 92 -10.80 0.11 -10.93
N PRO A 93 -11.58 0.63 -11.91
CA PRO A 93 -11.44 2.02 -12.37
C PRO A 93 -11.66 3.07 -11.28
N VAL A 94 -12.47 2.75 -10.27
CA VAL A 94 -12.77 3.61 -9.12
C VAL A 94 -12.94 2.73 -7.88
N GLN A 95 -12.34 3.13 -6.77
CA GLN A 95 -12.55 2.57 -5.45
C GLN A 95 -12.80 3.71 -4.44
N PHE A 96 -13.73 3.46 -3.52
CA PHE A 96 -14.14 4.38 -2.47
C PHE A 96 -14.00 3.69 -1.11
N GLY A 97 -13.39 4.38 -0.15
CA GLY A 97 -13.25 3.96 1.24
C GLY A 97 -13.72 5.05 2.18
N LEU A 98 -14.23 4.64 3.34
CA LEU A 98 -14.69 5.53 4.40
C LEU A 98 -14.25 4.98 5.74
N ASP A 99 -13.35 5.69 6.41
CA ASP A 99 -12.91 5.35 7.75
C ASP A 99 -13.45 6.36 8.75
N VAL A 100 -14.00 5.84 9.86
CA VAL A 100 -14.58 6.65 10.94
C VAL A 100 -13.94 6.23 12.25
N ALA A 101 -13.37 7.19 12.97
CA ALA A 101 -12.80 6.96 14.29
C ALA A 101 -13.48 7.85 15.33
N LEU A 102 -13.81 7.25 16.48
CA LEU A 102 -14.27 7.99 17.64
C LEU A 102 -13.21 7.87 18.74
N GLU A 103 -12.42 8.92 18.90
CA GLU A 103 -11.39 9.01 19.94
C GLU A 103 -11.76 10.08 20.98
N GLY A 104 -11.49 9.79 22.25
CA GLY A 104 -11.73 10.69 23.36
C GLY A 104 -10.61 10.58 24.38
N TYR A 105 -10.08 11.72 24.81
CA TYR A 105 -8.96 11.80 25.74
C TYR A 105 -9.33 12.70 26.91
N TYR A 106 -8.96 12.28 28.11
CA TYR A 106 -9.21 13.03 29.34
C TYR A 106 -7.99 12.92 30.25
N HIS A 107 -7.51 14.05 30.76
CA HIS A 107 -6.48 14.12 31.79
C HIS A 107 -6.87 15.16 32.84
N THR A 108 -6.38 14.96 34.08
CA THR A 108 -6.66 15.86 35.22
C THR A 108 -5.45 16.69 35.63
N ASP A 109 -4.26 16.39 35.10
CA ASP A 109 -3.03 17.10 35.41
C ASP A 109 -2.91 18.36 34.54
N THR A 110 -2.85 19.53 35.17
CA THR A 110 -2.76 20.83 34.50
C THR A 110 -1.35 21.43 34.52
N ALA A 111 -0.37 20.72 35.07
CA ALA A 111 0.97 21.23 35.35
C ALA A 111 2.10 20.44 34.69
N ASN A 112 2.01 19.10 34.64
CA ASN A 112 3.12 18.25 34.19
C ASN A 112 2.93 17.61 32.81
N PHE A 113 1.70 17.55 32.28
CA PHE A 113 1.38 16.88 31.01
C PHE A 113 0.53 17.80 30.13
N VAL A 114 1.13 18.88 29.67
CA VAL A 114 0.45 19.97 28.95
C VAL A 114 0.86 19.99 27.47
N ASP A 115 2.04 19.46 27.15
CA ASP A 115 2.56 19.46 25.79
C ASP A 115 2.01 18.26 25.00
N GLU A 116 1.88 18.41 23.69
CA GLU A 116 1.37 17.36 22.79
C GLU A 116 2.22 16.07 22.86
N SER A 117 3.52 16.19 23.13
CA SER A 117 4.42 15.04 23.31
C SER A 117 4.19 14.25 24.59
N ASP A 118 3.47 14.83 25.56
CA ASP A 118 3.16 14.17 26.83
C ASP A 118 2.01 13.16 26.70
N TRP A 119 1.32 13.19 25.57
CA TRP A 119 0.20 12.31 25.29
C TRP A 119 0.69 10.91 24.93
N ILE A 120 0.01 9.91 25.47
CA ILE A 120 0.28 8.49 25.18
C ILE A 120 0.16 8.21 23.67
N ARG A 121 -0.76 8.91 22.99
CA ARG A 121 -0.86 8.91 21.54
C ARG A 121 -0.46 10.25 20.95
N GLY A 122 0.62 10.25 20.19
CA GLY A 122 1.12 11.43 19.50
C GLY A 122 0.23 11.82 18.32
N TYR A 123 0.45 13.02 17.78
CA TYR A 123 -0.30 13.57 16.64
C TYR A 123 -0.42 12.58 15.46
N ASN A 124 0.66 11.90 15.09
CA ASN A 124 0.69 10.96 13.97
C ASN A 124 -0.01 9.61 14.25
N GLU A 125 -0.34 9.32 15.51
CA GLU A 125 -0.95 8.05 15.93
C GLU A 125 -2.46 8.17 16.20
N ARG A 126 -2.98 9.41 16.18
CA ARG A 126 -4.39 9.71 16.38
C ARG A 126 -5.11 9.58 15.04
N LYS A 127 -6.22 8.84 15.03
CA LYS A 127 -7.00 8.70 13.81
C LYS A 127 -7.85 9.95 13.57
N PRO A 128 -7.99 10.42 12.31
CA PRO A 128 -8.96 11.44 11.98
C PRO A 128 -10.37 10.93 12.28
N LEU A 129 -11.28 11.83 12.70
CA LEU A 129 -12.67 11.47 12.98
C LEU A 129 -13.35 10.82 11.75
N LEU A 130 -13.03 11.34 10.58
CA LEU A 130 -13.56 10.92 9.29
C LEU A 130 -12.43 11.00 8.26
N ASP A 131 -12.22 9.92 7.53
CA ASP A 131 -11.33 9.88 6.37
C ASP A 131 -12.07 9.30 5.16
N ILE A 132 -11.89 9.96 4.00
CA ILE A 132 -12.56 9.61 2.74
C ILE A 132 -11.47 9.28 1.73
N ILE A 133 -11.38 8.00 1.42
CA ILE A 133 -10.38 7.47 0.50
C ILE A 133 -11.01 7.36 -0.88
N LEU A 134 -10.45 8.08 -1.84
CA LEU A 134 -10.84 8.00 -3.24
C LEU A 134 -9.64 7.53 -4.06
N GLU A 135 -9.78 6.36 -4.67
CA GLU A 135 -8.79 5.80 -5.56
C GLU A 135 -9.38 5.71 -6.98
N THR A 136 -8.66 6.23 -7.98
CA THR A 136 -9.15 6.29 -9.36
C THR A 136 -8.08 5.96 -10.40
N TRP A 137 -8.51 5.24 -11.43
CA TRP A 137 -7.79 5.01 -12.68
C TRP A 137 -8.63 5.49 -13.86
N PRO A 138 -8.75 6.82 -14.07
CA PRO A 138 -9.52 7.35 -15.21
C PRO A 138 -8.92 6.95 -16.57
N SER A 139 -7.64 6.54 -16.61
CA SER A 139 -6.96 6.03 -17.80
C SER A 139 -5.73 5.21 -17.39
N LYS A 140 -5.21 4.40 -18.32
CA LYS A 140 -4.01 3.54 -18.20
C LYS A 140 -2.71 4.25 -17.77
N HIS A 141 -2.73 5.57 -17.75
CA HIS A 141 -1.56 6.41 -17.46
C HIS A 141 -1.75 7.29 -16.21
N PHE A 142 -2.93 7.30 -15.60
CA PHE A 142 -3.26 8.18 -14.48
C PHE A 142 -3.77 7.35 -13.32
N TYR A 143 -3.00 7.35 -12.23
CA TYR A 143 -3.39 6.81 -10.93
C TYR A 143 -3.56 7.98 -9.96
N GLY A 144 -4.69 8.02 -9.27
CA GLY A 144 -4.97 8.98 -8.21
C GLY A 144 -5.37 8.25 -6.94
N TYR A 145 -4.78 8.66 -5.81
CA TYR A 145 -5.09 8.16 -4.47
C TYR A 145 -5.20 9.35 -3.53
N SER A 146 -6.23 9.34 -2.67
CA SER A 146 -6.37 10.29 -1.56
C SER A 146 -6.38 9.56 -0.22
N SER A 147 -5.63 10.09 0.74
CA SER A 147 -5.56 9.70 2.15
C SER A 147 -5.08 10.88 2.96
#